data_AF-A0A961K060-F1
#
_entry.id   AF-A0A961K060-F1
#
_cell.length_a   1.000
_cell.length_b   1.000
_cell.length_c   1.000
_cell.angle_alpha   90.00
_cell.angle_beta   90.00
_cell.angle_gamma   90.00
#
_symmetry.space_group_name_H-M   'P 1'
#
loop_
_entity.id
_entity.type
_entity.pdbx_description
1 polymer ?
#
loop_
_entity_poly.entity_id
_entity_poly.type
_entity_poly.pdbx_seq_one_letter_code
_entity_poly.pdbx_strand_id
1 'polypeptide(L)'
;MAERGGTGGRAPAVLTAAGPVPRRAGPEGMPACARVINDWIDATPRMPRLHAPEEVEGILRAAYDARAIWVAGDPVEACLSFDPEPSGTVPEIEREGRG
;
A
#
# COMPACT_ATOMS: atom_id res chain seq x y z
N MET A 1 55.88 -9.06 1.13
CA MET A 1 56.46 -7.71 1.01
C MET A 1 56.20 -7.20 -0.41
N ALA A 2 55.41 -6.14 -0.67
CA ALA A 2 54.50 -5.42 0.22
C ALA A 2 53.41 -4.67 -0.58
N GLU A 3 52.12 -4.63 -0.20
CA GLU A 3 51.27 -5.56 0.57
C GLU A 3 49.77 -5.21 0.25
N ARG A 4 48.77 -5.44 1.12
CA ARG A 4 47.33 -5.32 0.78
C ARG A 4 46.72 -3.90 0.89
N GLY A 5 46.37 -3.29 -0.24
CA GLY A 5 45.47 -2.13 -0.29
C GLY A 5 43.99 -2.54 -0.18
N GLY A 6 43.43 -2.54 1.03
CA GLY A 6 42.04 -2.89 1.26
C GLY A 6 41.07 -1.85 0.69
N THR A 7 40.37 -2.17 -0.40
CA THR A 7 39.20 -1.41 -0.83
C THR A 7 38.11 -1.59 0.23
N GLY A 8 37.98 -0.60 1.11
CA GLY A 8 36.90 -0.54 2.09
C GLY A 8 35.57 -0.53 1.37
N GLY A 9 34.93 -1.70 1.31
CA GLY A 9 33.59 -1.85 0.77
C GLY A 9 32.65 -1.02 1.63
N ARG A 10 32.30 0.17 1.14
CA ARG A 10 31.21 0.98 1.70
C ARG A 10 29.98 0.08 1.68
N ALA A 11 29.57 -0.40 2.86
CA ALA A 11 28.35 -1.16 3.02
C ALA A 11 27.23 -0.38 2.31
N PRO A 12 26.32 -1.07 1.57
CA PRO A 12 25.15 -0.39 1.04
C PRO A 12 24.47 0.29 2.23
N ALA A 13 24.25 1.60 2.13
CA ALA A 13 23.47 2.29 3.14
C ALA A 13 22.11 1.62 3.13
N VAL A 14 21.79 0.87 4.20
CA VAL A 14 20.47 0.30 4.39
C VAL A 14 19.55 1.50 4.44
N LEU A 15 18.77 1.69 3.38
CA LEU A 15 17.90 2.85 3.25
C LEU A 15 16.73 2.63 4.21
N THR A 16 16.94 2.96 5.48
CA THR A 16 15.90 3.00 6.52
C THR A 16 15.02 4.22 6.29
N ALA A 17 14.42 4.32 5.10
CA ALA A 17 13.20 5.05 4.89
C ALA A 17 12.12 4.29 5.68
N ALA A 18 11.98 4.63 6.96
CA ALA A 18 10.78 4.30 7.71
C ALA A 18 9.63 5.03 7.02
N GLY A 19 8.99 4.34 6.07
CA GLY A 19 7.81 4.84 5.37
C GLY A 19 6.71 5.21 6.37
N PRO A 20 5.74 6.03 5.96
CA PRO A 20 4.71 6.50 6.87
C PRO A 20 4.00 5.31 7.53
N VAL A 21 3.91 5.36 8.87
CA VAL A 21 3.39 4.25 9.67
C VAL A 21 1.89 4.09 9.41
N PRO A 22 1.41 2.89 9.00
CA PRO A 22 -0.01 2.65 8.82
C PRO A 22 -0.79 2.77 10.13
N ARG A 23 -1.93 3.46 10.09
CA ARG A 23 -2.89 3.60 11.19
C ARG A 23 -4.29 3.27 10.70
N ARG A 24 -5.17 2.82 11.60
CA ARG A 24 -6.59 2.59 11.28
C ARG A 24 -7.22 3.92 10.83
N ALA A 25 -8.00 3.88 9.76
CA ALA A 25 -8.83 5.02 9.39
C ALA A 25 -10.08 5.06 10.27
N GLY A 26 -10.49 6.23 10.75
CA GLY A 26 -11.85 6.46 11.25
C GLY A 26 -12.80 6.92 10.13
N PRO A 27 -14.11 7.09 10.40
CA PRO A 27 -15.09 7.54 9.40
C PRO A 27 -14.81 8.93 8.81
N GLU A 28 -14.03 9.75 9.53
CA GLU A 28 -13.49 11.05 9.11
C GLU A 28 -12.34 10.93 8.11
N GLY A 29 -11.71 9.76 7.99
CA GLY A 29 -10.64 9.49 7.03
C GLY A 29 -11.14 9.23 5.59
N MET A 30 -12.43 8.92 5.40
CA MET A 30 -12.97 8.51 4.10
C MET A 30 -12.75 9.52 2.96
N PRO A 31 -12.88 10.86 3.16
CA PRO A 31 -12.58 11.84 2.11
C PRO A 31 -11.10 11.81 1.67
N ALA A 32 -10.19 11.58 2.62
CA ALA A 32 -8.76 11.50 2.33
C ALA A 32 -8.40 10.19 1.61
N CYS A 33 -9.04 9.08 1.98
CA CYS A 33 -8.95 7.81 1.25
C CYS A 33 -9.48 7.94 -0.18
N ALA A 34 -10.62 8.60 -0.37
CA ALA A 34 -11.24 8.83 -1.68
C ALA A 34 -10.33 9.66 -2.59
N ARG A 35 -9.70 10.72 -2.07
CA ARG A 35 -8.69 11.51 -2.77
C ARG A 35 -7.53 10.62 -3.25
N VAL A 36 -6.90 9.85 -2.35
CA VAL A 36 -5.77 8.97 -2.70
C VAL A 36 -6.15 7.95 -3.77
N ILE A 37 -7.36 7.38 -3.70
CA ILE A 37 -7.84 6.41 -4.69
C ILE A 37 -8.10 7.07 -6.04
N ASN A 38 -8.72 8.25 -6.07
CA ASN A 38 -8.93 9.02 -7.31
C ASN A 38 -7.59 9.42 -7.94
N ASP A 39 -6.67 10.02 -7.17
CA ASP A 39 -5.32 10.39 -7.61
C ASP A 39 -4.59 9.18 -8.22
N TRP A 40 -4.74 7.99 -7.63
CA TRP A 40 -4.14 6.76 -8.14
C TRP A 40 -4.80 6.22 -9.43
N ILE A 41 -6.13 6.29 -9.56
CA ILE A 41 -6.85 5.91 -10.79
C ILE A 41 -6.44 6.86 -11.92
N ASP A 42 -6.41 8.17 -11.66
CA ASP A 42 -5.99 9.22 -12.59
C ASP A 42 -4.54 9.00 -13.07
N ALA A 43 -3.64 8.65 -12.15
CA ALA A 43 -2.24 8.32 -12.44
C ALA A 43 -2.03 6.92 -13.07
N THR A 44 -3.07 6.09 -13.20
CA THR A 44 -2.96 4.71 -13.70
C THR A 44 -3.85 4.50 -14.94
N PRO A 45 -3.46 4.97 -16.15
CA PRO A 45 -4.30 4.90 -17.36
C PRO A 45 -4.73 3.49 -17.80
N ARG A 46 -4.02 2.45 -17.34
CA ARG A 46 -4.35 1.04 -17.57
C ARG A 46 -5.48 0.50 -16.68
N MET A 47 -5.91 1.26 -15.68
CA MET A 47 -7.03 0.90 -14.81
C MET A 47 -8.30 1.61 -15.29
N PRO A 48 -9.34 0.87 -15.73
CA PRO A 48 -10.61 1.50 -16.09
C PRO A 48 -11.25 2.13 -14.84
N ARG A 49 -11.69 3.38 -14.96
CA ARG A 49 -12.45 4.06 -13.91
C ARG A 49 -13.88 3.51 -13.90
N LEU A 50 -14.22 2.76 -12.85
CA LEU A 50 -15.52 2.09 -12.70
C LEU A 50 -16.61 2.97 -12.06
N HIS A 51 -16.21 4.00 -11.32
CA HIS A 51 -17.07 4.91 -10.57
C HIS A 51 -16.62 6.36 -10.82
N ALA A 52 -17.55 7.31 -10.80
CA ALA A 52 -17.21 8.73 -10.87
C ALA A 52 -16.42 9.15 -9.62
N PRO A 53 -15.49 10.13 -9.71
CA PRO A 53 -14.66 10.54 -8.57
C PRO A 53 -15.44 10.90 -7.30
N GLU A 54 -16.64 11.45 -7.48
CA GLU A 54 -17.56 11.89 -6.42
C GLU A 54 -18.25 10.71 -5.70
N GLU A 55 -18.35 9.54 -6.35
CA GLU A 55 -18.98 8.33 -5.78
C GLU A 55 -18.03 7.58 -4.81
N VAL A 56 -16.72 7.74 -4.99
CA VAL A 56 -15.69 6.94 -4.30
C VAL A 56 -15.76 7.10 -2.78
N GLU A 57 -16.01 8.31 -2.25
CA GLU A 57 -16.17 8.50 -0.80
C GLU A 57 -17.41 7.75 -0.26
N GLY A 58 -18.53 7.81 -0.99
CA GLY A 58 -19.76 7.12 -0.62
C GLY A 58 -19.58 5.60 -0.54
N ILE A 59 -18.85 5.04 -1.52
CA ILE A 59 -18.52 3.60 -1.56
C ILE A 59 -17.62 3.21 -0.38
N LEU A 60 -16.58 4.00 -0.08
CA LEU A 60 -15.68 3.75 1.06
C LEU A 60 -16.43 3.84 2.40
N ARG A 61 -17.31 4.84 2.55
CA ARG A 61 -18.14 5.03 3.74
C ARG A 61 -19.13 3.89 3.94
N ALA A 62 -19.77 3.41 2.87
CA ALA A 62 -20.68 2.26 2.92
C ALA A 62 -19.96 0.95 3.27
N ALA A 63 -18.68 0.81 2.89
CA ALA A 63 -17.87 -0.37 3.19
C ALA A 63 -17.09 -0.28 4.51
N TYR A 64 -17.14 0.86 5.23
CA TYR A 64 -16.28 1.15 6.38
C TYR A 64 -16.39 0.12 7.51
N ASP A 65 -17.62 -0.26 7.90
CA ASP A 65 -17.85 -1.21 8.99
C ASP A 65 -17.50 -2.66 8.60
N ALA A 66 -17.55 -2.99 7.31
CA ALA A 66 -17.27 -4.32 6.79
C ALA A 66 -15.77 -4.56 6.47
N ARG A 67 -15.00 -3.50 6.22
CA ARG A 67 -13.61 -3.59 5.74
C ARG A 67 -12.59 -3.11 6.76
N ALA A 68 -11.41 -3.71 6.72
CA ALA A 68 -10.23 -3.22 7.41
C ALA A 68 -9.60 -2.07 6.61
N ILE A 69 -10.02 -0.83 6.89
CA ILE A 69 -9.48 0.38 6.23
C ILE A 69 -8.34 0.99 7.06
N TRP A 70 -7.20 1.19 6.40
CA TRP A 70 -5.97 1.75 6.96
C TRP A 70 -5.45 2.88 6.09
N VAL A 71 -4.79 3.86 6.71
CA VAL A 71 -4.16 5.00 6.03
C VAL A 71 -2.73 5.19 6.50
N ALA A 72 -1.91 5.81 5.66
CA ALA A 72 -0.56 6.25 6.02
C ALA A 72 -0.27 7.65 5.45
N GLY A 73 0.55 8.42 6.16
CA GLY A 73 0.93 9.79 5.82
C GLY A 73 0.28 10.84 6.73
N ASP A 74 0.90 12.02 6.78
CA ASP A 74 0.30 13.25 7.32
C ASP A 74 0.71 14.45 6.44
N PRO A 75 -0.12 14.87 5.46
CA PRO A 75 -1.48 14.39 5.19
C PRO A 75 -1.52 12.94 4.67
N VAL A 76 -2.69 12.29 4.70
CA VAL A 76 -2.85 10.92 4.20
C VAL A 76 -2.45 10.83 2.72
N GLU A 77 -1.46 9.99 2.42
CA GLU A 77 -0.87 9.74 1.10
C GLU A 77 -1.20 8.33 0.57
N ALA A 78 -1.49 7.39 1.45
CA ALA A 78 -1.84 6.01 1.10
C ALA A 78 -3.09 5.53 1.85
N CYS A 79 -3.88 4.69 1.19
CA CYS A 79 -5.04 3.99 1.75
C CYS A 79 -4.98 2.51 1.36
N LEU A 80 -5.29 1.62 2.31
CA LEU A 80 -5.48 0.19 2.11
C LEU A 80 -6.86 -0.20 2.64
N SER A 81 -7.60 -1.01 1.88
CA SER A 81 -8.90 -1.54 2.27
C SER A 81 -8.97 -3.01 1.90
N PHE A 82 -9.24 -3.88 2.86
CA PHE A 82 -9.33 -5.33 2.67
C PHE A 82 -10.44 -5.93 3.52
N ASP A 83 -10.93 -7.11 3.15
CA ASP A 83 -11.88 -7.87 3.96
C ASP A 83 -11.11 -8.55 5.10
N PRO A 84 -11.50 -8.35 6.39
CA PRO A 84 -10.72 -8.84 7.53
C PRO A 84 -10.81 -10.37 7.71
N GLU A 85 -11.88 -10.98 7.20
CA GLU A 85 -12.04 -12.43 7.17
C GLU A 85 -11.16 -13.02 6.06
N PRO A 86 -10.37 -14.08 6.32
CA PRO A 86 -9.54 -14.70 5.31
C PRO A 86 -10.42 -15.31 4.20
N SER A 87 -10.23 -14.84 2.97
CA SER A 87 -10.97 -15.27 1.78
C SER A 87 -10.55 -16.67 1.28
N GLY A 88 -10.71 -17.68 2.14
CA GLY A 88 -10.25 -19.04 1.92
C GLY A 88 -8.73 -19.22 2.04
N THR A 89 -8.31 -20.47 2.21
CA THR A 89 -6.90 -20.86 2.23
C THR A 89 -6.24 -20.48 0.91
N VAL A 90 -5.26 -19.56 0.95
CA VAL A 90 -4.32 -19.44 -0.17
C VAL A 90 -3.55 -20.77 -0.28
N PRO A 91 -3.61 -21.48 -1.42
CA PRO A 91 -2.74 -22.63 -1.60
C PRO A 91 -1.29 -22.14 -1.53
N GLU A 92 -0.45 -22.91 -0.86
CA GLU A 92 0.99 -22.62 -0.82
C GLU A 92 1.49 -22.55 -2.26
N ILE A 93 2.01 -21.38 -2.65
CA ILE A 93 2.63 -21.19 -3.97
C ILE A 93 3.90 -22.03 -4.00
N GLU A 94 3.76 -23.26 -4.49
CA GLU A 94 4.82 -24.27 -4.55
C GLU A 94 6.07 -23.65 -5.19
N ARG A 95 7.15 -23.61 -4.41
CA ARG A 95 8.48 -23.22 -4.89
C ARG A 95 9.10 -24.36 -5.69
N GLU A 96 8.43 -24.79 -6.75
CA GLU A 96 9.03 -25.62 -7.79
C GLU A 96 9.39 -24.69 -8.96
N GLY A 97 10.65 -24.34 -9.19
CA GLY A 97 11.81 -25.22 -9.06
C GLY A 97 12.12 -25.74 -10.44
N ARG A 98 12.83 -24.92 -11.22
CA ARG A 98 13.32 -25.25 -12.56
C ARG A 98 14.05 -26.60 -12.53
N GLY A 99 13.44 -27.61 -13.16
CA GLY A 99 14.03 -28.91 -13.50
C GLY A 99 13.94 -29.11 -15.02
#